data_AF-A0A950IHR4-F1
#
_entry.id   AF-A0A950IHR4-F1
#
_cell.length_a   1.000
_cell.length_b   1.000
_cell.length_c   1.000
_cell.angle_alpha   90.00
_cell.angle_beta   90.00
_cell.angle_gamma   90.00
#
_symmetry.space_group_name_H-M   'P 1'
#
loop_
_entity.id
_entity.type
_entity.pdbx_description
1 polymer ?
#
loop_
_entity_poly.entity_id
_entity_poly.type
_entity_poly.pdbx_seq_one_letter_code
_entity_poly.pdbx_strand_id
1 'polypeptide(L)'
;MNRKLLIATVTALALTAVAGCAQHSDPQALADQATRGVYNVDYDTTTANFDDSLKTQVTRSSIGDLSDKMHTLGAYHGLKAAGSDPDKGRYDYQAAFDKGTMLIQMRVDPNWKIGAYRVVPEAATATTPPSSS
;
A
#
# COMPACT_ATOMS: atom_id res chain seq x y z
N MET A 1 37.44 36.24 57.01
CA MET A 1 37.63 36.01 55.56
C MET A 1 37.36 34.54 55.27
N ASN A 2 36.83 34.21 54.08
CA ASN A 2 36.56 32.87 53.50
C ASN A 2 35.07 32.51 53.44
N ARG A 3 34.48 32.03 52.34
CA ARG A 3 34.80 32.00 50.90
C ARG A 3 33.45 31.57 50.26
N LYS A 4 32.88 32.38 49.37
CA LYS A 4 31.65 32.04 48.63
C LYS A 4 31.96 30.91 47.65
N LEU A 5 31.26 29.78 47.74
CA LEU A 5 31.34 28.70 46.75
C LEU A 5 30.04 28.72 45.93
N LEU A 6 30.16 29.15 44.67
CA LEU A 6 29.12 29.09 43.64
C LEU A 6 29.09 27.68 43.07
N ILE A 7 27.97 26.98 43.19
CA ILE A 7 27.74 25.69 42.53
C ILE A 7 27.12 25.99 41.16
N ALA A 8 27.89 25.74 40.11
CA ALA A 8 27.46 25.80 38.72
C ALA A 8 26.83 24.46 38.32
N THR A 9 25.55 24.46 38.01
CA THR A 9 24.81 23.28 37.54
C THR A 9 25.08 23.07 36.05
N VAL A 10 25.80 22.00 35.72
CA VAL A 10 26.05 21.56 34.34
C VAL A 10 24.83 20.78 33.86
N THR A 11 24.03 21.37 32.98
CA THR A 11 22.91 20.67 32.32
C THR A 11 23.45 19.93 31.10
N ALA A 12 23.61 18.61 31.22
CA ALA A 12 23.96 17.73 30.11
C ALA A 12 22.78 17.62 29.14
N LEU A 13 22.95 18.13 27.90
CA LEU A 13 22.02 17.86 26.80
C LEU A 13 22.12 16.38 26.41
N ALA A 14 21.09 15.60 26.73
CA ALA A 14 20.92 14.25 26.23
C ALA A 14 20.60 14.32 24.72
N LEU A 15 21.53 13.83 23.89
CA LEU A 15 21.29 13.53 22.48
C LEU A 15 20.28 12.37 22.41
N THR A 16 19.00 12.69 22.26
CA THR A 16 18.01 11.70 21.81
C THR A 16 18.35 11.33 20.38
N ALA A 17 19.06 10.21 20.23
CA ALA A 17 19.18 9.50 18.97
C ALA A 17 17.77 9.22 18.46
N VAL A 18 17.38 9.93 17.41
CA VAL A 18 16.21 9.58 16.61
C VAL A 18 16.59 8.27 15.93
N ALA A 19 16.27 7.15 16.57
CA ALA A 19 16.17 5.88 15.90
C ALA A 19 15.06 6.07 14.86
N GLY A 20 15.45 6.57 13.68
CA GLY A 20 14.64 6.47 12.49
C GLY A 20 14.46 4.99 12.26
N CYS A 21 13.37 4.44 12.79
CA CYS A 21 12.81 3.20 12.28
C CYS A 21 12.58 3.48 10.80
N ALA A 22 13.52 3.06 9.96
CA ALA A 22 13.29 2.94 8.54
C ALA A 22 12.07 2.03 8.45
N GLN A 23 10.90 2.62 8.23
CA GLN A 23 9.64 1.90 8.04
C GLN A 23 9.84 1.06 6.79
N HIS A 24 10.30 -0.16 6.99
CA HIS A 24 10.30 -1.18 5.97
C HIS A 24 8.84 -1.34 5.58
N SER A 25 8.50 -0.82 4.40
CA SER A 25 7.10 -0.65 4.01
C SER A 25 6.56 -2.01 3.64
N ASP A 26 5.65 -2.59 4.42
CA ASP A 26 5.03 -3.88 4.08
C ASP A 26 4.37 -3.77 2.68
N PRO A 27 4.70 -4.65 1.71
CA PRO A 27 4.05 -4.67 0.40
C PRO A 27 2.52 -4.70 0.50
N GLN A 28 1.96 -5.36 1.51
CA GLN A 28 0.50 -5.40 1.71
C GLN A 28 -0.04 -4.03 2.14
N ALA A 29 0.68 -3.29 2.98
CA ALA A 29 0.29 -1.94 3.38
C ALA A 29 0.37 -0.96 2.19
N LEU A 30 1.40 -1.10 1.34
CA LEU A 30 1.52 -0.32 0.11
C LEU A 30 0.34 -0.58 -0.84
N ALA A 31 -0.02 -1.84 -1.04
CA ALA A 31 -1.18 -2.22 -1.84
C ALA A 31 -2.48 -1.69 -1.23
N ASP A 32 -2.73 -1.90 0.06
CA ASP A 32 -3.98 -1.49 0.72
C ASP A 32 -4.16 0.03 0.69
N GLN A 33 -3.09 0.80 0.91
CA GLN A 33 -3.13 2.26 0.79
C GLN A 33 -3.51 2.68 -0.63
N ALA A 34 -2.84 2.12 -1.65
CA ALA A 34 -3.14 2.43 -3.05
C ALA A 34 -4.58 2.04 -3.42
N THR A 35 -5.06 0.87 -2.98
CA THR A 35 -6.42 0.39 -3.20
C THR A 35 -7.46 1.30 -2.56
N ARG A 36 -7.24 1.74 -1.31
CA ARG A 36 -8.12 2.72 -0.63
C ARG A 36 -8.12 4.07 -1.32
N GLY A 37 -6.95 4.52 -1.78
CA GLY A 37 -6.82 5.73 -2.59
C GLY A 37 -7.69 5.65 -3.85
N VAL A 38 -7.59 4.54 -4.59
CA VAL A 38 -8.41 4.32 -5.78
C VAL A 38 -9.90 4.29 -5.43
N TYR A 39 -10.28 3.50 -4.42
CA TYR A 39 -11.67 3.37 -3.99
C TYR A 39 -12.27 4.74 -3.64
N ASN A 40 -11.54 5.59 -2.91
CA ASN A 40 -12.00 6.92 -2.50
C ASN A 40 -11.78 8.03 -3.55
N VAL A 41 -11.32 7.70 -4.76
CA VAL A 41 -10.97 8.66 -5.82
C VAL A 41 -9.90 9.69 -5.36
N ASP A 42 -9.02 9.27 -4.45
CA ASP A 42 -7.93 10.07 -3.92
C ASP A 42 -6.64 9.82 -4.71
N TYR A 43 -6.36 10.73 -5.64
CA TYR A 43 -5.19 10.67 -6.51
C TYR A 43 -3.86 10.72 -5.72
N ASP A 44 -3.79 11.56 -4.70
CA ASP A 44 -2.54 11.79 -3.96
C ASP A 44 -2.21 10.55 -3.12
N THR A 45 -3.21 9.99 -2.42
CA THR A 45 -3.05 8.74 -1.67
C THR A 45 -2.72 7.55 -2.59
N THR A 46 -3.39 7.46 -3.75
CA THR A 46 -3.13 6.39 -4.75
C THR A 46 -1.69 6.41 -5.21
N THR A 47 -1.16 7.59 -5.53
CA THR A 47 0.13 7.74 -6.20
C THR A 47 1.31 7.99 -5.26
N ALA A 48 1.08 8.16 -3.95
CA ALA A 48 2.10 8.49 -2.95
C ALA A 48 3.35 7.59 -3.02
N ASN A 49 3.13 6.29 -3.22
CA ASN A 49 4.20 5.28 -3.27
C ASN A 49 4.50 4.76 -4.68
N PHE A 50 3.93 5.35 -5.72
CA PHE A 50 4.24 4.96 -7.09
C PHE A 50 5.63 5.50 -7.48
N ASP A 51 6.35 4.76 -8.31
CA ASP A 51 7.53 5.29 -8.99
C ASP A 51 7.13 6.38 -10.00
N ASP A 52 8.11 7.16 -10.46
CA ASP A 52 7.82 8.28 -11.36
C ASP A 52 7.25 7.80 -12.70
N SER A 53 7.67 6.62 -13.18
CA SER A 53 7.18 6.06 -14.44
C SER A 53 5.69 5.70 -14.36
N LEU A 54 5.27 5.04 -13.28
CA LEU A 54 3.88 4.66 -13.06
C LEU A 54 3.02 5.89 -12.81
N LYS A 55 3.51 6.90 -12.07
CA LYS A 55 2.79 8.17 -11.87
C LYS A 55 2.40 8.83 -13.18
N THR A 56 3.28 8.84 -14.19
CA THR A 56 2.96 9.44 -15.50
C THR A 56 1.87 8.71 -16.28
N GLN A 57 1.59 7.45 -15.95
CA GLN A 57 0.59 6.63 -16.64
C GLN A 57 -0.78 6.69 -15.95
N VAL A 58 -0.84 7.21 -14.72
CA VAL A 58 -2.06 7.22 -13.91
C VAL A 58 -2.75 8.57 -14.08
N THR A 59 -4.02 8.53 -14.45
CA THR A 59 -4.85 9.73 -14.59
C THR A 59 -5.98 9.74 -13.58
N ARG A 60 -6.47 10.93 -13.22
CA ARG A 60 -7.67 11.06 -12.37
C ARG A 60 -8.88 10.34 -12.96
N SER A 61 -9.06 10.38 -14.29
CA SER A 61 -10.12 9.65 -14.98
C SER A 61 -9.96 8.14 -14.79
N SER A 62 -8.76 7.59 -14.99
CA SER A 62 -8.54 6.14 -14.81
C SER A 62 -8.78 5.67 -13.38
N ILE A 63 -8.53 6.53 -12.38
CA ILE A 63 -8.85 6.24 -10.98
C ILE A 63 -10.37 6.27 -10.76
N GLY A 64 -11.06 7.29 -11.29
CA GLY A 64 -12.53 7.38 -11.22
C GLY A 64 -13.22 6.18 -11.84
N ASP A 65 -12.83 5.80 -13.07
CA ASP A 65 -13.40 4.65 -13.79
C ASP A 65 -13.19 3.32 -13.04
N LEU A 66 -12.09 3.19 -12.30
CA LEU A 66 -11.80 2.02 -11.48
C LEU A 66 -12.56 2.06 -10.14
N SER A 67 -12.66 3.23 -9.50
CA SER A 67 -13.46 3.44 -8.31
C SER A 67 -14.93 3.07 -8.54
N ASP A 68 -15.52 3.54 -9.65
CA ASP A 68 -16.90 3.22 -10.02
C ASP A 68 -17.10 1.70 -10.08
N LYS A 69 -16.17 0.97 -10.71
CA LYS A 69 -16.19 -0.49 -10.77
C LYS A 69 -16.08 -1.13 -9.38
N MET A 70 -15.16 -0.66 -8.54
CA MET A 70 -15.02 -1.17 -7.17
C MET A 70 -16.31 -0.93 -6.36
N HIS A 71 -16.93 0.24 -6.46
CA HIS A 71 -18.19 0.55 -5.80
C HIS A 71 -19.37 -0.30 -6.29
N THR A 72 -19.36 -0.78 -7.54
CA THR A 72 -20.39 -1.75 -7.98
C THR A 72 -20.37 -3.03 -7.15
N LEU A 73 -19.18 -3.42 -6.65
CA LEU A 73 -18.98 -4.58 -5.77
C LEU A 73 -19.31 -4.30 -4.29
N GLY A 74 -19.57 -3.05 -3.92
CA GLY A 74 -19.93 -2.65 -2.55
C GLY A 74 -18.74 -2.14 -1.73
N ALA A 75 -18.88 -2.17 -0.41
CA ALA A 75 -17.88 -1.69 0.53
C ALA A 75 -16.60 -2.53 0.47
N TYR A 76 -15.45 -1.85 0.51
CA TYR A 76 -14.14 -2.48 0.57
C TYR A 76 -13.78 -2.95 1.99
N HIS A 77 -13.38 -4.22 2.14
CA HIS A 77 -13.10 -4.87 3.42
C HIS A 77 -11.59 -5.09 3.70
N GLY A 78 -10.72 -4.84 2.72
CA GLY A 78 -9.28 -5.04 2.86
C GLY A 78 -8.68 -6.01 1.84
N LEU A 79 -7.38 -6.28 2.01
CA LEU A 79 -6.62 -7.20 1.19
C LEU A 79 -6.35 -8.53 1.90
N LYS A 80 -6.32 -9.61 1.12
CA LYS A 80 -5.77 -10.90 1.50
C LYS A 80 -4.67 -11.29 0.54
N ALA A 81 -3.52 -11.72 1.04
CA ALA A 81 -2.45 -12.24 0.18
C ALA A 81 -2.93 -13.46 -0.63
N ALA A 82 -2.64 -13.46 -1.93
CA ALA A 82 -3.01 -14.53 -2.87
C ALA A 82 -1.78 -15.25 -3.44
N GLY A 83 -0.68 -14.52 -3.64
CA GLY A 83 0.57 -15.08 -4.12
C GLY A 83 1.70 -14.05 -4.05
N SER A 84 2.94 -14.49 -4.10
CA SER A 84 4.10 -13.60 -4.19
C SER A 84 5.29 -14.28 -4.83
N ASP A 85 6.14 -13.47 -5.45
CA ASP A 85 7.49 -13.80 -5.90
C ASP A 85 8.39 -12.63 -5.46
N PRO A 86 8.86 -12.64 -4.19
CA PRO A 86 9.63 -11.54 -3.61
C PRO A 86 10.94 -11.26 -4.33
N ASP A 87 11.58 -12.28 -4.92
CA ASP A 87 12.82 -12.15 -5.69
C ASP A 87 12.61 -11.29 -6.95
N LYS A 88 11.38 -11.26 -7.47
CA LYS A 88 10.97 -10.37 -8.58
C LYS A 88 10.18 -9.15 -8.11
N GLY A 89 10.04 -8.96 -6.80
CA GLY A 89 9.23 -7.91 -6.18
C GLY A 89 7.75 -7.98 -6.55
N ARG A 90 7.20 -9.16 -6.88
CA ARG A 90 5.81 -9.33 -7.31
C ARG A 90 4.94 -9.83 -6.16
N TYR A 91 3.76 -9.23 -6.02
CA TYR A 91 2.81 -9.53 -4.97
C TYR A 91 1.39 -9.49 -5.53
N ASP A 92 0.62 -10.53 -5.26
CA ASP A 92 -0.77 -10.66 -5.67
C ASP A 92 -1.66 -10.65 -4.42
N TYR A 93 -2.70 -9.82 -4.44
CA TYR A 93 -3.67 -9.68 -3.35
C TYR A 93 -5.10 -9.79 -3.87
N GLN A 94 -5.98 -10.39 -3.08
CA GLN A 94 -7.42 -10.32 -3.29
C GLN A 94 -7.98 -9.15 -2.48
N ALA A 95 -8.53 -8.16 -3.16
CA ALA A 95 -9.33 -7.10 -2.55
C ALA A 95 -10.75 -7.63 -2.33
N ALA A 96 -11.20 -7.61 -1.07
CA ALA A 96 -12.52 -8.10 -0.69
C ALA A 96 -13.55 -6.96 -0.69
N PHE A 97 -14.74 -7.23 -1.25
CA PHE A 97 -15.89 -6.34 -1.28
C PHE A 97 -17.16 -7.09 -0.87
N ASP A 98 -18.27 -6.38 -0.61
CA ASP A 98 -19.55 -7.00 -0.23
C ASP A 98 -20.04 -8.08 -1.23
N LYS A 99 -19.82 -7.87 -2.53
CA LYS A 99 -20.37 -8.69 -3.61
C LYS A 99 -19.32 -9.49 -4.39
N GLY A 100 -18.07 -9.51 -3.93
CA GLY A 100 -17.02 -10.26 -4.62
C GLY A 100 -15.61 -9.78 -4.30
N THR A 101 -14.69 -10.20 -5.15
CA THR A 101 -13.26 -9.90 -5.03
C THR A 101 -12.69 -9.35 -6.33
N MET A 102 -11.60 -8.60 -6.23
CA MET A 102 -10.76 -8.25 -7.37
C MET A 102 -9.32 -8.67 -7.09
N LEU A 103 -8.62 -9.16 -8.11
CA LEU A 103 -7.20 -9.47 -8.01
C LEU A 103 -6.38 -8.20 -8.24
N ILE A 104 -5.48 -7.91 -7.32
CA ILE A 104 -4.51 -6.83 -7.40
C ILE A 104 -3.14 -7.44 -7.60
N GLN A 105 -2.51 -7.12 -8.72
CA GLN A 105 -1.14 -7.51 -9.02
C GLN A 105 -0.25 -6.30 -8.88
N MET A 106 0.72 -6.39 -7.99
CA MET A 106 1.63 -5.30 -7.63
C MET A 106 3.08 -5.72 -7.87
N ARG A 107 3.90 -4.78 -8.37
CA ARG A 107 5.36 -4.91 -8.37
C ARG A 107 5.98 -3.78 -7.54
N VAL A 108 6.82 -4.14 -6.59
CA VAL A 108 7.58 -3.22 -5.74
C VAL A 108 9.05 -3.27 -6.14
N ASP A 109 9.68 -2.11 -6.26
CA ASP A 109 11.11 -1.99 -6.54
C ASP A 109 11.95 -2.02 -5.25
N PRO A 110 13.30 -2.10 -5.33
CA PRO A 110 14.16 -2.10 -4.14
C PRO A 110 14.09 -0.83 -3.27
N ASN A 111 13.51 0.26 -3.78
CA ASN A 111 13.32 1.52 -3.06
C ASN A 111 11.93 1.61 -2.42
N TRP A 112 11.19 0.50 -2.35
CA TRP A 112 9.83 0.45 -1.80
C TRP A 112 8.83 1.31 -2.58
N LYS A 113 9.04 1.49 -3.89
CA LYS A 113 8.09 2.12 -4.81
C LYS A 113 7.35 1.09 -5.63
N ILE A 114 6.07 1.36 -5.85
CA ILE A 114 5.21 0.55 -6.71
C ILE A 114 5.53 0.93 -8.15
N GLY A 115 6.16 0.01 -8.87
CA GLY A 115 6.49 0.16 -10.29
C GLY A 115 5.54 -0.58 -11.23
N ALA A 116 4.53 -1.27 -10.68
CA ALA A 116 3.35 -1.71 -11.42
C ALA A 116 2.20 -1.94 -10.44
N TYR A 117 1.00 -1.49 -10.80
CA TYR A 117 -0.25 -1.76 -10.08
C TYR A 117 -1.33 -2.08 -11.10
N ARG A 118 -1.90 -3.28 -11.05
CA ARG A 118 -2.95 -3.74 -11.96
C ARG A 118 -4.09 -4.33 -11.16
N VAL A 119 -5.31 -3.88 -11.45
CA VAL A 119 -6.53 -4.49 -10.91
C VAL A 119 -7.16 -5.32 -12.03
N VAL A 120 -7.21 -6.62 -11.81
CA VAL A 120 -7.86 -7.57 -12.70
C VAL A 120 -9.20 -7.93 -12.07
N PRO A 121 -10.33 -7.65 -12.74
CA PRO A 121 -11.60 -8.21 -12.31
C PRO A 121 -11.44 -9.71 -12.25
N GLU A 122 -11.68 -10.30 -11.08
CA GLU A 122 -11.78 -11.76 -11.02
C GLU A 122 -13.06 -12.08 -11.79
N ALA A 123 -12.91 -12.56 -13.03
CA ALA A 123 -14.05 -13.13 -13.74
C ALA A 123 -14.60 -14.16 -12.77
N ALA A 124 -15.85 -13.99 -12.33
CA ALA A 124 -16.52 -14.93 -11.45
C ALA A 124 -16.20 -16.31 -11.99
N THR A 125 -15.31 -17.03 -11.31
CA THR A 125 -14.75 -18.25 -11.87
C THR A 125 -15.96 -19.13 -12.04
N ALA A 126 -16.29 -19.41 -13.29
CA ALA A 126 -17.31 -20.35 -13.64
C ALA A 126 -16.97 -21.60 -12.85
N THR A 127 -17.82 -21.92 -11.88
CA THR A 127 -17.92 -23.24 -11.28
C THR A 127 -17.91 -24.20 -12.45
N THR A 128 -16.75 -24.76 -12.77
CA THR A 128 -16.68 -25.90 -13.68
C THR A 128 -17.37 -26.99 -12.88
N PRO A 129 -18.58 -27.44 -13.26
CA PRO A 129 -19.19 -28.54 -12.53
C PRO A 129 -18.21 -29.72 -12.56
N PRO A 130 -18.08 -30.50 -11.47
CA PRO A 130 -17.22 -31.67 -11.49
C PRO A 130 -17.63 -32.54 -12.68
N SER A 131 -16.69 -32.81 -13.58
CA SER A 131 -16.88 -33.77 -14.66
C SER A 131 -17.30 -35.08 -14.04
N SER A 132 -18.57 -35.44 -14.21
CA SER A 132 -19.10 -36.73 -13.80
C SER A 132 -18.50 -37.76 -14.76
N SER A 133 -17.59 -38.59 -14.26
CA SER A 133 -17.13 -39.82 -14.92
C SER A 133 -17.96 -40.99 -14.40
#